data_AF-A0A859FIU4-F1
#
_entry.id   AF-A0A859FIU4-F1
#
_cell.length_a   1.000
_cell.length_b   1.000
_cell.length_c   1.000
_cell.angle_alpha   90.00
_cell.angle_beta   90.00
_cell.angle_gamma   90.00
#
_symmetry.space_group_name_H-M   'P 1'
#
loop_
_entity.id
_entity.type
_entity.pdbx_description
1 polymer ?
#
loop_
_entity_poly.entity_id
_entity_poly.type
_entity_poly.pdbx_seq_one_letter_code
_entity_poly.pdbx_strand_id
1 'polypeptide(L)' 'MKNLDKYFFKPRKAEEIVDKALIVIDTNILLAAYQWKKASFKEITNIMDNLMKEERLKIPSHVFEEFMDQRPNRIKEIV' A
#
# COMPACT_ATOMS: atom_id res chain seq x y z
N MET A 1 -38.57 9.76 25.17
CA MET A 1 -38.42 9.35 23.75
C MET A 1 -37.44 8.19 23.66
N LYS A 2 -37.78 7.11 22.96
CA LYS A 2 -36.83 6.01 22.70
C LYS A 2 -35.72 6.52 21.77
N ASN A 3 -34.46 6.27 22.11
CA ASN A 3 -33.32 6.60 21.25
C ASN A 3 -33.34 5.69 20.00
N LEU A 4 -33.73 6.26 18.85
CA LEU A 4 -33.82 5.59 17.56
C LEU A 4 -32.46 5.54 16.84
N ASP A 5 -31.46 6.30 17.30
CA ASP A 5 -30.13 6.45 16.68
C ASP A 5 -29.36 5.13 16.56
N LYS A 6 -29.69 4.14 17.41
CA LYS A 6 -29.08 2.80 17.39
C LYS A 6 -29.53 1.93 16.22
N TYR A 7 -30.61 2.29 15.53
CA TYR A 7 -31.14 1.55 14.39
C TYR A 7 -30.68 2.12 13.04
N PHE A 8 -30.06 3.30 13.03
CA PHE A 8 -29.50 3.88 11.82
C PHE A 8 -28.11 3.30 11.55
N PHE A 9 -27.84 3.03 10.27
CA PHE A 9 -26.50 2.67 9.83
C PHE A 9 -25.56 3.86 10.06
N LYS A 10 -24.51 3.63 10.85
CA LYS A 10 -23.43 4.60 11.07
C LYS A 10 -22.21 4.09 10.32
N PRO A 11 -21.87 4.68 9.15
CA PRO A 11 -20.66 4.29 8.44
C PRO A 11 -19.45 4.54 9.32
N ARG A 12 -18.49 3.62 9.27
CA ARG A 12 -17.18 3.84 9.90
C ARG A 12 -16.47 4.98 9.17
N LYS A 13 -15.67 5.73 9.90
CA LYS A 13 -14.84 6.76 9.28
C LYS A 13 -13.79 6.10 8.37
N ALA A 14 -13.37 6.81 7.33
CA ALA A 14 -12.39 6.27 6.39
C ALA A 14 -11.08 5.91 7.10
N GLU A 15 -10.66 6.71 8.08
CA GLU A 15 -9.44 6.48 8.85
C GLU A 15 -9.51 5.15 9.61
N GLU A 16 -10.65 4.83 10.24
CA GLU A 16 -10.86 3.57 10.95
C GLU A 16 -10.83 2.34 10.02
N ILE A 17 -11.24 2.53 8.77
CA ILE A 17 -11.21 1.49 7.75
C ILE A 17 -9.77 1.30 7.29
N VAL A 18 -9.08 2.39 6.96
CA VAL A 18 -7.68 2.36 6.51
C VAL A 18 -6.80 1.69 7.54
N ASP A 19 -6.92 2.04 8.83
CA ASP A 19 -6.11 1.50 9.94
C ASP A 19 -6.25 -0.02 10.14
N LYS A 20 -7.31 -0.64 9.63
CA LYS A 20 -7.57 -2.08 9.79
C LYS A 20 -7.55 -2.85 8.46
N ALA A 21 -7.44 -2.14 7.35
CA ALA A 21 -7.51 -2.76 6.03
C ALA A 21 -6.25 -3.58 5.73
N LEU A 22 -6.43 -4.64 4.95
CA LEU A 22 -5.36 -5.28 4.21
C LEU A 22 -4.95 -4.36 3.05
N ILE A 23 -3.65 -4.18 2.89
CA ILE A 23 -3.05 -3.37 1.85
C ILE A 23 -2.45 -4.31 0.81
N VAL A 24 -3.04 -4.30 -0.40
CA VAL A 24 -2.53 -5.03 -1.56
C VAL A 24 -1.75 -4.07 -2.43
N ILE A 25 -0.47 -4.36 -2.66
CA ILE A 25 0.41 -3.49 -3.43
C ILE A 25 0.35 -3.86 -4.91
N ASP A 26 0.36 -2.83 -5.78
CA ASP A 26 0.46 -2.93 -7.22
C ASP A 26 1.91 -2.78 -7.72
N THR A 27 2.19 -3.30 -8.92
CA THR A 27 3.50 -3.23 -9.58
C THR A 27 4.00 -1.80 -9.70
N ASN A 28 3.11 -0.86 -10.06
CA ASN A 28 3.48 0.54 -10.27
C ASN A 28 3.97 1.23 -9.00
N ILE A 29 3.46 0.84 -7.83
CA ILE A 29 3.93 1.38 -6.54
C ILE A 29 5.37 0.94 -6.28
N LEU A 30 5.67 -0.33 -6.56
CA LEU A 30 7.03 -0.87 -6.41
C LEU A 30 8.00 -0.20 -7.38
N LEU A 31 7.59 0.04 -8.63
CA LEU A 31 8.39 0.74 -9.63
C LEU A 31 8.59 2.22 -9.30
N ALA A 32 7.57 2.90 -8.78
CA ALA A 32 7.64 4.29 -8.37
C ALA A 32 8.70 4.52 -7.28
N ALA A 33 8.89 3.53 -6.40
CA ALA A 33 9.93 3.58 -5.38
C ALA A 33 11.34 3.80 -5.97
N TYR A 34 11.61 3.27 -7.17
CA TYR A 34 12.92 3.43 -7.84
C TYR A 34 13.08 4.77 -8.56
N GLN A 35 11.98 5.42 -8.96
CA GLN A 35 12.02 6.73 -9.61
C GLN A 35 12.21 7.89 -8.65
N TRP A 36 11.77 7.73 -7.41
CA TRP A 36 11.82 8.80 -6.43
C TRP A 36 13.22 8.95 -5.83
N LYS A 37 13.56 10.15 -5.35
CA LYS A 37 14.85 10.43 -4.70
C LYS A 37 15.08 9.43 -3.55
N LYS A 38 16.36 9.13 -3.24
CA LYS A 38 16.75 8.18 -2.16
C LYS A 38 15.97 8.34 -0.84
N ALA A 39 15.59 9.57 -0.47
CA ALA A 39 14.81 9.84 0.73
C ALA A 39 13.42 9.16 0.70
N SER A 40 12.75 9.17 -0.45
CA SER A 40 11.42 8.60 -0.64
C SER A 40 11.43 7.08 -0.77
N PHE A 41 12.51 6.49 -1.31
CA PHE A 41 12.67 5.03 -1.33
C PHE A 41 12.73 4.44 0.10
N LYS A 42 13.45 5.11 1.00
CA LYS A 42 13.54 4.71 2.42
C LYS A 42 12.18 4.79 3.09
N GLU A 43 11.41 5.83 2.80
CA GLU A 43 10.07 6.04 3.38
C GLU A 43 9.08 4.97 2.92
N ILE A 44 9.04 4.65 1.62
CA ILE A 44 8.20 3.55 1.10
C ILE A 44 8.58 2.22 1.75
N THR A 45 9.88 1.91 1.82
CA THR A 45 10.36 0.68 2.45
C THR A 45 9.92 0.61 3.92
N ASN A 46 10.05 1.70 4.68
CA ASN A 46 9.61 1.74 6.08
C ASN A 46 8.09 1.52 6.22
N ILE A 47 7.28 2.09 5.33
CA ILE A 47 5.82 1.90 5.33
C ILE A 47 5.50 0.43 5.07
N MET A 48 6.13 -0.18 4.06
CA MET A 48 5.94 -1.59 3.73
C MET A 48 6.37 -2.51 4.88
N ASP A 49 7.50 -2.22 5.53
CA ASP A 49 7.98 -2.96 6.70
C ASP A 49 7.01 -2.90 7.88
N ASN A 50 6.41 -1.73 8.13
CA ASN A 50 5.40 -1.58 9.18
C ASN A 50 4.13 -2.37 8.85
N LEU A 51 3.62 -2.26 7.61
CA LEU A 51 2.46 -3.03 7.16
C LEU A 51 2.70 -4.55 7.19
N MET A 52 3.93 -4.99 6.94
CA MET A 52 4.34 -6.40 7.07
C MET A 52 4.29 -6.86 8.53
N LYS A 53 4.88 -6.09 9.46
CA LYS A 53 4.86 -6.38 10.90
C LYS A 53 3.45 -6.43 11.49
N GLU A 54 2.54 -5.64 10.92
CA GLU A 54 1.12 -5.64 11.27
C GLU A 54 0.31 -6.74 10.55
N GLU A 55 0.95 -7.58 9.73
CA GLU A 55 0.33 -8.63 8.91
C GLU A 55 -0.71 -8.11 7.89
N ARG A 56 -0.64 -6.82 7.56
CA ARG A 56 -1.58 -6.12 6.67
C ARG A 56 -1.09 -6.03 5.23
N LEU A 57 0.19 -6.29 4.95
CA LEU A 57 0.74 -6.25 3.60
C LEU A 57 0.46 -7.55 2.83
N LYS A 58 -0.05 -7.42 1.61
CA LYS A 58 -0.18 -8.52 0.63
C LYS A 58 0.43 -8.11 -0.71
N ILE A 59 1.25 -8.99 -1.27
CA ILE A 59 1.84 -8.83 -2.60
C ILE A 59 1.40 -10.05 -3.41
N PRO A 60 0.54 -9.88 -4.42
CA PRO A 60 0.18 -10.97 -5.33
C PRO A 60 1.41 -11.47 -6.12
N SER A 61 1.43 -12.75 -6.49
CA SER A 61 2.54 -13.32 -7.26
C SER A 61 2.75 -12.62 -8.61
N HIS A 62 1.66 -12.33 -9.33
CA HIS A 62 1.71 -11.64 -10.62
C HIS A 62 2.32 -10.23 -10.52
N VAL A 63 2.09 -9.52 -9.41
CA VAL A 63 2.70 -8.20 -9.16
C VAL A 63 4.21 -8.33 -9.02
N PHE A 64 4.68 -9.37 -8.34
CA PHE A 64 6.11 -9.62 -8.19
C PHE A 64 6.78 -9.99 -9.51
N GLU A 65 6.14 -10.84 -10.31
CA GLU A 65 6.60 -11.22 -11.65
C GLU A 65 6.73 -10.00 -12.56
N GLU A 66 5.66 -9.21 -12.66
CA GLU A 66 5.64 -7.99 -13.48
C GLU A 66 6.69 -6.96 -13.01
N PHE A 67 6.86 -6.81 -11.70
CA PHE A 67 7.87 -5.94 -11.14
C PHE A 67 9.29 -6.38 -11.54
N MET A 68 9.60 -7.67 -11.48
CA MET A 68 10.93 -8.17 -11.86
C MET A 68 11.23 -7.95 -13.34
N ASP A 69 10.23 -8.08 -14.20
CA ASP A 69 10.37 -7.86 -15.64
C ASP A 69 10.53 -6.38 -15.99
N GLN A 70 9.78 -5.48 -15.33
CA GLN A 70 9.76 -4.06 -15.65
C GLN A 70 10.88 -3.27 -14.95
N ARG A 71 11.37 -3.73 -13.79
CA ARG A 71 12.37 -3.03 -12.98
C ARG A 71 13.66 -2.66 -13.75
N PRO A 72 14.29 -3.55 -14.56
CA PRO A 72 15.50 -3.19 -15.30
C PRO A 72 15.26 -2.04 -16.28
N ASN A 73 14.10 -2.02 -16.94
CA ASN A 73 13.73 -0.95 -17.85
C ASN A 73 13.53 0.37 -17.10
N ARG A 74 12.88 0.32 -15.93
CA ARG A 74 12.65 1.50 -15.10
C ARG A 74 13.93 2.14 -14.55
N ILE A 75 14.94 1.32 -14.24
CA ILE A 75 16.25 1.81 -13.78
C ILE A 75 17.03 2.46 -14.94
N LYS A 76 16.95 1.92 -16.15
CA LYS A 76 17.59 2.52 -17.34
C LYS A 76 17.09 3.91 -17.67
N GLU A 77 15.84 4.24 -17.35
CA GLU A 77 15.29 5.59 -17.55
C GLU A 77 15.89 6.65 -16.61
N ILE A 78 16.56 6.22 -15.54
CA ILE A 78 17.10 7.09 -14.48
C ILE A 78 18.61 7.30 -14.63
N VAL A 79 19.30 6.36 -15.28
CA VAL A 79 20.77 6.36 -15.51
C VAL A 79 21.07 6.89 -16.90
#